data_AF-A0A2J6XM62-F1
#
_entry.id   AF-A0A2J6XM62-F1
#
_cell.length_a   1.000
_cell.length_b   1.000
_cell.length_c   1.000
_cell.angle_alpha   90.00
_cell.angle_beta   90.00
_cell.angle_gamma   90.00
#
_symmetry.space_group_name_H-M   'P 1'
#
loop_
_entity.id
_entity.type
_entity.pdbx_description
1 polymer ?
#
loop_
_entity_poly.entity_id
_entity_poly.type
_entity_poly.pdbx_seq_one_letter_code
_entity_poly.pdbx_strand_id
1 'polypeptide(L)'
;MNPLAIIIFTILISSLHMIAPDHWVPLNVLSIRRRFNYSTIMLISGLLGFLHSFVSVLLSLVLVYVGLNFFNFIDIKYFSVSIIFVVCIYILLSSLREVKENRNVEATSLIVSVLPDPAILPLIISSSTMGLQFLLLIIILFIITSTISLSLVTSLVNKGFLKALSKLKPSSTVSDKP
;
A
#
# COMPACT_ATOMS: atom_id res chain seq x y z
N MET A 1 22.67 -3.71 -15.43
CA MET A 1 22.37 -4.78 -14.45
C MET A 1 21.99 -6.05 -15.21
N ASN A 2 22.14 -7.23 -14.61
CA ASN A 2 21.67 -8.48 -15.23
C ASN A 2 20.12 -8.51 -15.24
N PRO A 3 19.45 -8.84 -16.36
CA PRO A 3 17.98 -8.88 -16.44
C PRO A 3 17.33 -9.74 -15.34
N LEU A 4 17.95 -10.89 -15.03
CA LEU A 4 17.47 -11.80 -13.99
C LEU A 4 17.52 -11.16 -12.60
N ALA A 5 18.55 -10.36 -12.32
CA ALA A 5 18.65 -9.63 -11.06
C ALA A 5 17.53 -8.60 -10.92
N ILE A 6 17.15 -7.90 -11.99
CA ILE A 6 16.04 -6.93 -11.96
C ILE A 6 14.71 -7.64 -11.68
N ILE A 7 14.46 -8.79 -12.29
CA ILE A 7 13.25 -9.59 -12.03
C ILE A 7 13.20 -10.00 -10.55
N ILE A 8 14.29 -10.55 -10.02
CA ILE A 8 14.38 -10.95 -8.61
C ILE A 8 14.14 -9.76 -7.69
N PHE A 9 14.81 -8.63 -7.92
CA PHE A 9 14.62 -7.44 -7.10
C PHE A 9 13.20 -6.88 -7.21
N THR A 10 12.58 -6.97 -8.39
CA THR A 10 11.19 -6.56 -8.57
C THR A 10 10.28 -7.40 -7.67
N ILE A 11 10.42 -8.72 -7.68
CA ILE A 11 9.63 -9.62 -6.84
C ILE A 11 9.89 -9.35 -5.35
N LEU A 12 11.15 -9.18 -4.95
CA LEU A 12 11.51 -8.95 -3.55
C LEU A 12 10.99 -7.61 -3.04
N ILE A 13 11.24 -6.51 -3.75
CA ILE A 13 10.83 -5.16 -3.35
C ILE A 13 9.31 -5.07 -3.30
N SER A 14 8.61 -5.49 -4.37
CA SER A 14 7.14 -5.48 -4.39
C SER A 14 6.53 -6.31 -3.26
N SER A 15 7.08 -7.50 -2.99
CA SER A 15 6.55 -8.36 -1.93
C SER A 15 6.82 -7.81 -0.54
N LEU A 16 8.07 -7.44 -0.25
CA LEU A 16 8.49 -6.97 1.08
C LEU A 16 7.89 -5.60 1.41
N HIS A 17 7.76 -4.71 0.43
CA HIS A 17 7.15 -3.40 0.64
C HIS A 17 5.68 -3.51 1.04
N MET A 18 4.92 -4.44 0.45
CA MET A 18 3.51 -4.70 0.83
C MET A 18 3.34 -5.32 2.22
N ILE A 19 4.42 -5.76 2.87
CA ILE A 19 4.40 -6.20 4.28
C ILE A 19 4.35 -4.99 5.22
N ALA A 20 4.66 -3.78 4.74
CA ALA A 20 4.61 -2.57 5.54
C ALA A 20 3.19 -2.35 6.11
N PRO A 21 3.09 -1.95 7.40
CA PRO A 21 1.82 -1.97 8.14
C PRO A 21 0.77 -1.00 7.60
N ASP A 22 1.18 0.06 6.91
CA ASP A 22 0.33 1.09 6.32
C ASP A 22 -0.62 0.56 5.22
N HIS A 23 -0.31 -0.58 4.60
CA HIS A 23 -1.17 -1.19 3.58
C HIS A 23 -2.20 -2.17 4.16
N TRP A 24 -1.81 -3.02 5.12
CA TRP A 24 -2.67 -4.11 5.61
C TRP A 24 -3.34 -3.84 6.96
N VAL A 25 -2.80 -2.94 7.80
CA VAL A 25 -3.36 -2.66 9.13
C VAL A 25 -4.74 -2.01 9.03
N PRO A 26 -4.95 -0.94 8.23
CA PRO A 26 -6.28 -0.31 8.12
C PRO A 26 -7.35 -1.29 7.65
N LEU A 27 -7.03 -2.10 6.64
CA LEU A 27 -7.93 -3.13 6.13
C LEU A 27 -8.24 -4.21 7.17
N ASN A 28 -7.24 -4.67 7.93
CA ASN A 28 -7.45 -5.67 8.96
C ASN A 28 -8.35 -5.14 10.09
N VAL A 29 -8.09 -3.93 10.59
CA VAL A 29 -8.93 -3.28 11.61
C VAL A 29 -10.38 -3.17 11.11
N LEU A 30 -10.56 -2.71 9.87
CA LEU A 30 -11.88 -2.60 9.25
C LEU A 30 -12.56 -3.97 9.11
N SER A 31 -11.83 -4.99 8.66
CA SER A 31 -12.36 -6.33 8.47
C SER A 31 -12.84 -6.97 9.77
N ILE A 32 -12.14 -6.73 10.89
CA ILE A 32 -12.53 -7.18 12.22
C ILE A 32 -13.77 -6.43 12.68
N ARG A 33 -13.78 -5.10 12.55
CA ARG A 33 -14.92 -4.25 12.96
C ARG A 33 -16.20 -4.62 12.22
N ARG A 34 -16.12 -4.84 10.91
CA ARG A 34 -17.26 -5.18 10.05
C ARG A 34 -17.51 -6.68 9.90
N ARG A 35 -16.71 -7.54 10.55
CA ARG A 35 -16.77 -9.01 10.49
C ARG A 35 -16.83 -9.55 9.05
N PHE A 36 -15.92 -9.07 8.21
CA PHE A 36 -15.85 -9.54 6.83
C PHE A 36 -15.52 -11.03 6.74
N ASN A 37 -16.15 -11.72 5.80
CA ASN A 37 -15.80 -13.10 5.50
C ASN A 37 -14.47 -13.17 4.71
N TYR A 38 -13.89 -14.37 4.62
CA TYR A 38 -12.60 -14.59 3.97
C TYR A 38 -12.56 -14.09 2.52
N SER A 39 -13.60 -14.37 1.74
CA SER A 39 -13.68 -13.99 0.33
C SER A 39 -13.69 -12.47 0.16
N THR A 40 -14.42 -11.75 1.02
CA THR A 40 -14.45 -10.29 1.05
C THR A 40 -13.08 -9.71 1.41
N ILE A 41 -12.38 -10.29 2.40
CA ILE A 41 -11.03 -9.86 2.77
C ILE A 41 -10.07 -10.04 1.59
N MET A 42 -10.10 -11.20 0.92
CA MET A 42 -9.27 -11.48 -0.26
C MET A 42 -9.58 -10.52 -1.42
N LEU A 43 -10.86 -10.25 -1.69
CA LEU A 43 -11.26 -9.35 -2.77
C LEU A 43 -10.80 -7.91 -2.48
N ILE A 44 -11.07 -7.39 -1.28
CA ILE A 44 -10.72 -6.01 -0.93
C ILE A 44 -9.19 -5.85 -0.87
N SER A 45 -8.46 -6.78 -0.26
CA SER A 45 -6.98 -6.73 -0.23
C SER A 45 -6.37 -6.83 -1.62
N GLY A 46 -6.91 -7.69 -2.49
CA GLY A 46 -6.49 -7.77 -3.88
C GLY A 46 -6.73 -6.47 -4.64
N LEU A 47 -7.93 -5.88 -4.52
CA LEU A 47 -8.24 -4.59 -5.15
C LEU A 47 -7.35 -3.46 -4.61
N LEU A 48 -7.11 -3.43 -3.30
CA LEU A 48 -6.24 -2.44 -2.66
C LEU A 48 -4.81 -2.57 -3.19
N GLY A 49 -4.26 -3.79 -3.22
CA GLY A 49 -2.90 -4.05 -3.69
C GLY A 49 -2.73 -3.74 -5.18
N PHE A 50 -3.74 -4.06 -5.99
CA PHE A 50 -3.77 -3.69 -7.41
C PHE A 50 -3.79 -2.17 -7.59
N LEU A 51 -4.75 -1.48 -6.96
CA LEU A 51 -4.91 -0.03 -7.10
C LEU A 51 -3.67 0.72 -6.63
N HIS A 52 -3.16 0.36 -5.45
CA HIS A 52 -1.93 0.92 -4.91
C HIS A 52 -0.77 0.78 -5.90
N SER A 53 -0.52 -0.45 -6.37
CA SER A 53 0.60 -0.73 -7.28
C SER A 53 0.42 -0.05 -8.64
N PHE A 54 -0.80 -0.01 -9.15
CA PHE A 54 -1.14 0.62 -10.41
C PHE A 54 -0.90 2.14 -10.35
N VAL A 55 -1.39 2.80 -9.31
CA VAL A 55 -1.18 4.24 -9.12
C VAL A 55 0.30 4.53 -8.85
N SER A 56 1.02 3.68 -8.11
CA SER A 56 2.47 3.79 -7.90
C SER A 56 3.26 3.70 -9.21
N VAL A 57 2.87 2.81 -10.13
CA VAL A 57 3.45 2.71 -11.47
C VAL A 57 3.18 3.99 -12.26
N LEU A 58 1.94 4.46 -12.30
CA LEU A 58 1.58 5.69 -13.02
C LEU A 58 2.35 6.90 -12.48
N LEU A 59 2.40 7.05 -11.16
CA LEU A 59 3.17 8.11 -10.50
C LEU A 59 4.64 8.02 -10.91
N SER A 60 5.23 6.83 -10.86
CA SER A 60 6.64 6.64 -11.20
C SER A 60 6.94 6.94 -12.68
N LEU A 61 6.04 6.57 -13.59
CA LEU A 61 6.17 6.91 -15.02
C LEU A 61 6.08 8.42 -15.25
N VAL A 62 5.16 9.11 -14.57
CA VAL A 62 5.06 10.58 -14.60
C VAL A 62 6.32 11.22 -14.06
N LEU A 63 6.86 10.73 -12.93
CA LEU A 63 8.10 11.24 -12.35
C LEU A 63 9.30 11.06 -13.28
N VAL A 64 9.43 9.90 -13.94
CA VAL A 64 10.47 9.68 -14.95
C VAL A 64 10.30 10.64 -16.12
N TYR A 65 9.09 10.77 -16.66
CA TYR A 65 8.82 11.66 -17.78
C TYR A 65 9.16 13.13 -17.43
N VAL A 66 8.67 13.61 -16.30
CA VAL A 66 8.91 14.97 -15.83
C VAL A 66 10.39 15.19 -15.52
N GLY A 67 11.04 14.24 -14.86
CA GLY A 67 12.45 14.30 -14.52
C GLY A 67 13.38 14.32 -15.73
N LEU A 68 13.03 13.63 -16.81
CA LEU A 68 13.82 13.63 -18.05
C LEU A 68 13.65 14.91 -18.88
N ASN A 69 12.49 15.59 -18.80
CA ASN A 69 12.15 16.70 -19.70
C ASN A 69 12.25 18.09 -19.06
N PHE A 70 12.10 18.21 -17.74
CA PHE A 70 11.88 19.53 -17.12
C PHE A 70 12.88 19.93 -16.04
N PHE A 71 13.58 18.98 -15.40
CA PHE A 71 14.37 19.28 -14.21
C PHE A 71 15.80 18.75 -14.27
N ASN A 72 16.76 19.55 -13.78
CA ASN A 72 18.04 19.01 -13.32
C ASN A 72 17.82 18.23 -12.01
N PHE A 73 18.56 17.16 -11.77
CA PHE A 73 18.38 16.25 -10.62
C PHE A 73 18.28 16.94 -9.24
N ILE A 74 18.86 18.14 -9.09
CA ILE A 74 18.82 18.94 -7.86
C ILE A 74 17.42 19.48 -7.58
N ASP A 75 16.70 19.94 -8.61
CA ASP A 75 15.37 20.57 -8.46
C ASP A 75 14.28 19.54 -8.16
N ILE A 76 14.44 18.31 -8.66
CA ILE A 76 13.53 17.18 -8.39
C ILE A 76 13.48 16.87 -6.89
N LYS A 77 14.62 16.89 -6.19
CA LYS A 77 14.66 16.60 -4.75
C LYS A 77 13.81 17.58 -3.95
N TYR A 78 13.97 18.88 -4.19
CA TYR A 78 13.20 19.91 -3.49
C TYR A 78 11.71 19.86 -3.85
N PHE A 79 11.40 19.58 -5.11
CA PHE A 79 10.02 19.42 -5.58
C PHE A 79 9.32 18.21 -4.95
N SER A 80 9.98 17.05 -4.88
CA SER A 80 9.45 15.85 -4.21
C SER A 80 9.21 16.08 -2.72
N VAL A 81 10.14 16.71 -2.00
CA VAL A 81 9.96 17.06 -0.58
C VAL A 81 8.77 18.01 -0.39
N SER A 82 8.62 18.99 -1.30
CA SER A 82 7.51 19.95 -1.25
C SER A 82 6.15 19.26 -1.47
N ILE A 83 6.05 18.34 -2.43
CA ILE A 83 4.82 17.57 -2.66
C ILE A 83 4.48 16.70 -1.46
N ILE A 84 5.46 15.97 -0.91
CA ILE A 84 5.24 15.13 0.28
C ILE A 84 4.74 16.01 1.44
N PHE A 85 5.36 17.16 1.67
CA PHE A 85 4.93 18.09 2.71
C PHE A 85 3.48 18.54 2.51
N VAL A 86 3.09 18.93 1.29
CA VAL A 86 1.71 19.34 0.97
C VAL A 86 0.72 18.20 1.18
N VAL A 87 1.04 16.99 0.72
CA VAL A 87 0.18 15.81 0.89
C VAL A 87 0.04 15.43 2.36
N CYS A 88 1.13 15.47 3.14
CA CYS A 88 1.09 15.25 4.58
C CYS A 88 0.20 16.28 5.30
N ILE A 89 0.32 17.57 4.95
CA ILE A 89 -0.57 18.61 5.49
C ILE A 89 -2.02 18.35 5.09
N TYR A 90 -2.29 18.00 3.84
CA TYR A 90 -3.64 17.68 3.37
C TYR A 90 -4.25 16.51 4.14
N ILE A 91 -3.51 15.41 4.32
CA ILE A 91 -3.97 14.23 5.07
C ILE A 91 -4.22 14.60 6.54
N LEU A 92 -3.32 15.36 7.16
CA LEU A 92 -3.47 15.81 8.54
C LEU A 92 -4.72 16.67 8.72
N LEU A 93 -4.92 17.67 7.85
CA LEU A 93 -6.11 18.54 7.88
C LEU A 93 -7.40 17.76 7.60
N SER A 94 -7.36 16.83 6.64
CA SER A 94 -8.49 15.95 6.32
C SER A 94 -8.86 15.08 7.53
N SER A 95 -7.87 14.46 8.18
CA SER A 95 -8.05 13.63 9.37
C SER A 95 -8.62 14.44 10.55
N LEU A 96 -8.08 15.63 10.82
CA LEU A 96 -8.59 16.52 11.88
C LEU A 96 -10.02 16.98 11.62
N ARG A 97 -10.35 17.30 10.36
CA ARG A 97 -11.71 17.69 9.96
C ARG A 97 -12.69 16.53 10.13
N GLU A 98 -12.27 15.32 9.83
CA GLU A 98 -13.11 14.13 9.92
C GLU A 98 -13.42 13.73 11.37
N VAL A 99 -12.44 13.90 12.28
CA VAL A 99 -12.65 13.76 13.73
C VAL A 99 -13.72 14.74 14.23
N LYS A 100 -13.71 15.98 13.70
CA LYS A 100 -14.67 17.02 14.08
C LYS A 100 -16.08 16.80 13.49
N GLU A 101 -16.17 16.26 12.28
CA GLU A 101 -17.46 16.04 11.58
C GLU A 101 -18.12 14.69 11.92
N ASN A 102 -17.55 13.87 12.82
CA ASN A 102 -18.09 12.57 13.23
C ASN A 102 -18.36 11.62 12.04
N ARG A 103 -17.62 11.78 10.94
CA ARG A 103 -17.71 10.90 9.77
C ARG A 103 -16.94 9.61 10.03
N ASN A 104 -17.36 8.52 9.38
CA ASN A 104 -16.74 7.21 9.55
C ASN A 104 -15.28 7.23 9.06
N VAL A 105 -14.34 7.25 10.01
CA VAL A 105 -12.86 7.19 9.84
C VAL A 105 -12.38 6.01 8.94
N GLU A 106 -13.26 5.06 8.68
CA GLU A 106 -13.03 3.89 7.84
C GLU A 106 -12.63 4.24 6.40
N ALA A 107 -13.31 5.21 5.78
CA ALA A 107 -13.06 5.56 4.38
C ALA A 107 -11.67 6.18 4.18
N THR A 108 -11.29 7.13 5.02
CA THR A 108 -9.98 7.76 4.98
C THR A 108 -8.86 6.77 5.31
N SER A 109 -9.08 5.84 6.24
CA SER A 109 -8.10 4.80 6.55
C SER A 109 -7.78 3.88 5.36
N LEU A 110 -8.79 3.56 4.53
CA LEU A 110 -8.59 2.78 3.31
C LEU A 110 -7.92 3.59 2.19
N ILE A 111 -8.25 4.88 2.08
CA ILE A 111 -7.62 5.77 1.09
C ILE A 111 -6.12 5.86 1.34
N VAL A 112 -5.69 5.95 2.60
CA VAL A 112 -4.27 5.99 2.96
C VAL A 112 -3.54 4.75 2.48
N SER A 113 -4.16 3.58 2.55
CA SER A 113 -3.54 2.33 2.07
C SER A 113 -3.45 2.20 0.55
N VAL A 114 -4.09 3.11 -0.21
CA VAL A 114 -4.01 3.19 -1.69
C VAL A 114 -3.05 4.30 -2.14
N LEU A 115 -2.54 5.13 -1.22
CA LEU A 115 -1.65 6.22 -1.59
C LEU A 115 -0.39 5.68 -2.25
N PRO A 116 -0.08 6.13 -3.48
CA PRO A 116 1.05 5.59 -4.22
C PRO A 116 2.37 5.94 -3.56
N ASP A 117 3.34 5.04 -3.73
CA ASP A 117 4.72 5.24 -3.33
C ASP A 117 5.66 5.01 -4.53
N PRO A 118 6.85 5.63 -4.53
CA PRO A 118 7.78 5.53 -5.64
C PRO A 118 8.70 4.29 -5.58
N ALA A 119 8.37 3.21 -4.84
CA ALA A 119 9.27 2.05 -4.68
C ALA A 119 9.66 1.37 -6.01
N ILE A 120 8.79 1.44 -7.02
CA ILE A 120 9.08 0.88 -8.36
C ILE A 120 9.99 1.79 -9.21
N LEU A 121 10.17 3.06 -8.84
CA LEU A 121 10.88 4.06 -9.66
C LEU A 121 12.30 3.60 -10.07
N PRO A 122 13.17 3.09 -9.18
CA PRO A 122 14.51 2.64 -9.58
C PRO A 122 14.48 1.46 -10.56
N LEU A 123 13.48 0.60 -10.45
CA LEU A 123 13.28 -0.57 -11.32
C LEU A 123 12.79 -0.14 -12.71
N ILE A 124 11.90 0.85 -12.80
CA ILE A 124 11.47 1.43 -14.08
C ILE A 124 12.66 2.06 -14.80
N ILE A 125 13.46 2.88 -14.10
CA ILE A 125 14.67 3.50 -14.69
C ILE A 125 15.63 2.41 -15.19
N SER A 126 15.90 1.40 -14.37
CA SER A 126 16.86 0.33 -14.72
C SER A 126 16.37 -0.58 -15.84
N SER A 127 15.07 -0.83 -15.94
CA SER A 127 14.49 -1.68 -16.99
C SER A 127 14.27 -0.94 -18.31
N SER A 128 14.10 0.39 -18.27
CA SER A 128 13.94 1.21 -19.48
C SER A 128 15.14 1.11 -20.45
N THR A 129 16.35 0.90 -19.93
CA THR A 129 17.57 0.74 -20.75
C THR A 129 17.64 -0.61 -21.49
N MET A 130 16.74 -1.56 -21.17
CA MET A 130 16.69 -2.90 -21.76
C MET A 130 15.60 -3.07 -22.82
N GLY A 131 14.81 -2.01 -23.08
CA GLY A 131 13.75 -1.99 -24.07
C GLY A 131 12.34 -2.10 -23.48
N LEU A 132 11.35 -1.75 -24.30
CA LEU A 132 9.96 -1.60 -23.89
C LEU A 132 9.32 -2.91 -23.40
N GLN A 133 9.62 -4.03 -24.04
CA GLN A 133 9.06 -5.34 -23.66
C GLN A 133 9.48 -5.74 -22.24
N PHE A 134 10.75 -5.49 -21.89
CA PHE A 134 11.26 -5.80 -20.57
C PHE A 134 10.69 -4.86 -19.51
N LEU A 135 10.55 -3.57 -19.81
CA LEU A 135 9.86 -2.61 -18.94
C LEU A 135 8.42 -3.04 -18.63
N LEU A 136 7.64 -3.42 -19.65
CA LEU A 136 6.26 -3.89 -19.47
C LEU A 136 6.19 -5.16 -18.62
N LEU A 137 7.13 -6.10 -18.82
CA LEU A 137 7.25 -7.29 -18.00
C LEU A 137 7.47 -6.93 -16.51
N ILE A 138 8.38 -5.99 -16.21
CA ILE A 138 8.66 -5.55 -14.84
C ILE A 138 7.44 -4.86 -14.20
N ILE A 139 6.70 -4.04 -14.95
CA ILE A 139 5.47 -3.40 -14.47
C ILE A 139 4.41 -4.45 -14.12
N ILE A 140 4.16 -5.41 -15.01
CA ILE A 140 3.18 -6.47 -14.80
C ILE A 140 3.57 -7.32 -13.59
N LEU A 141 4.85 -7.71 -13.51
CA LEU A 141 5.38 -8.45 -12.36
C LEU A 141 5.13 -7.70 -11.06
N PHE A 142 5.51 -6.42 -10.99
CA PHE A 142 5.34 -5.60 -9.79
C PHE A 142 3.89 -5.53 -9.32
N ILE A 143 2.94 -5.34 -10.24
CA ILE A 143 1.50 -5.26 -9.91
C ILE A 143 1.00 -6.61 -9.37
N ILE A 144 1.34 -7.70 -10.06
CA ILE A 144 0.88 -9.05 -9.69
C ILE A 144 1.45 -9.45 -8.32
N THR A 145 2.76 -9.31 -8.11
CA THR A 145 3.41 -9.72 -6.87
C THR A 145 2.96 -8.88 -5.69
N SER A 146 2.78 -7.57 -5.86
CA SER A 146 2.24 -6.69 -4.82
C SER A 146 0.81 -7.08 -4.43
N THR A 147 -0.05 -7.33 -5.43
CA THR A 147 -1.44 -7.76 -5.22
C THR A 147 -1.52 -9.08 -4.45
N ILE A 148 -0.70 -10.07 -4.85
CA ILE A 148 -0.62 -11.36 -4.17
C ILE A 148 -0.07 -11.20 -2.76
N SER A 149 1.02 -10.44 -2.58
CA SER A 149 1.66 -10.22 -1.28
C SER A 149 0.68 -9.61 -0.28
N LEU A 150 0.00 -8.52 -0.65
CA LEU A 150 -0.94 -7.85 0.26
C LEU A 150 -2.12 -8.76 0.63
N SER A 151 -2.64 -9.52 -0.34
CA SER A 151 -3.72 -10.48 -0.11
C SER A 151 -3.30 -11.59 0.87
N LEU A 152 -2.09 -12.12 0.70
CA LEU A 152 -1.52 -13.15 1.58
C LEU A 152 -1.28 -12.61 2.99
N VAL A 153 -0.62 -11.46 3.13
CA VAL A 153 -0.33 -10.85 4.43
C VAL A 153 -1.62 -10.56 5.18
N THR A 154 -2.61 -9.94 4.51
CA THR A 154 -3.90 -9.61 5.13
C THR A 154 -4.62 -10.89 5.61
N SER A 155 -4.65 -11.93 4.78
CA SER A 155 -5.25 -13.23 5.11
C SER A 155 -4.56 -13.91 6.30
N LEU A 156 -3.22 -13.92 6.33
CA LEU A 156 -2.43 -14.52 7.40
C LEU A 156 -2.62 -13.79 8.72
N VAL A 157 -2.58 -12.45 8.69
CA VAL A 157 -2.80 -11.61 9.87
C VAL A 157 -4.21 -11.84 10.43
N ASN A 158 -5.24 -11.85 9.58
CA ASN A 158 -6.61 -12.05 10.02
C ASN A 158 -6.79 -13.43 10.71
N LYS A 159 -6.25 -14.50 10.12
CA LYS A 159 -6.25 -15.84 10.73
C LYS A 159 -5.47 -15.89 12.05
N GLY A 160 -4.29 -15.27 12.08
CA GLY A 160 -3.44 -15.21 13.27
C GLY A 160 -4.12 -14.46 14.42
N PHE A 161 -4.75 -13.34 14.12
CA PHE A 161 -5.46 -12.50 15.09
C PHE A 161 -6.69 -13.21 15.65
N LEU A 162 -7.50 -13.85 14.80
CA LEU A 162 -8.64 -14.67 15.25
C LEU A 162 -8.21 -15.82 16.17
N LYS A 163 -7.08 -16.48 15.87
CA LYS A 163 -6.50 -17.53 16.72
C LYS A 163 -5.96 -17.00 18.05
N ALA A 164 -5.48 -15.75 18.08
CA ALA A 164 -5.06 -15.09 19.32
C ALA A 164 -6.26 -14.70 20.18
N LEU A 165 -7.30 -14.12 19.57
CA LEU A 165 -8.54 -13.76 20.26
C LEU A 165 -9.27 -14.97 20.83
N SER A 166 -9.30 -16.11 20.13
CA SER A 166 -9.95 -17.33 20.64
C SER A 166 -9.24 -17.94 21.86
N LYS A 167 -7.99 -17.56 22.11
CA LYS A 167 -7.24 -17.96 23.32
C LYS A 167 -7.51 -17.04 24.51
N LEU A 168 -8.07 -15.85 24.30
CA LEU A 168 -8.46 -14.97 25.39
C LEU A 168 -9.72 -15.54 26.04
N LYS A 169 -9.63 -15.97 27.30
CA LYS A 169 -10.82 -16.28 28.09
C LYS A 169 -11.66 -15.00 28.22
N PRO A 170 -12.96 -15.02 27.91
CA PRO A 170 -13.81 -13.87 28.18
C PRO A 170 -13.80 -13.61 29.68
N SER A 171 -13.30 -12.45 30.11
CA SER A 171 -13.47 -12.00 31.48
C SER A 171 -14.91 -11.55 31.64
N SER A 172 -15.75 -12.41 32.21
CA SER A 172 -17.07 -12.01 32.70
C SER A 172 -16.88 -11.10 33.92
N THR A 173 -16.72 -9.81 33.67
CA THR A 173 -16.84 -8.76 34.69
C THR A 173 -18.01 -7.85 34.31
N VAL A 174 -19.20 -8.44 34.26
CA VAL A 174 -20.40 -7.74 34.69
C VAL A 174 -20.68 -8.31 36.07
N SER A 175 -20.24 -7.59 37.10
CA SER A 175 -20.64 -7.91 38.46
C SER A 175 -22.14 -7.67 38.56
N ASP A 176 -22.90 -8.73 38.75
CA ASP A 176 -24.15 -8.65 39.49
C ASP A 176 -23.83 -7.92 40.79
N LYS A 177 -24.29 -6.68 40.91
CA LYS A 177 -24.46 -6.05 42.21
C LYS A 177 -25.94 -6.19 42.59
N PRO A 178 -26.23 -6.66 43.82
CA PRO A 178 -27.57 -6.93 44.31
C PRO A 178 -28.42 -5.67 44.43
#